data_AF-A0A0N5BVX1-F1
#
_entry.id   AF-A0A0N5BVX1-F1
#
_cell.length_a   1.000
_cell.length_b   1.000
_cell.length_c   1.000
_cell.angle_alpha   90.00
_cell.angle_beta   90.00
_cell.angle_gamma   90.00
#
_symmetry.space_group_name_H-M   'P 1'
#
loop_
_entity.id
_entity.type
_entity.pdbx_description
1 polymer ?
#
loop_
_entity_poly.entity_id
_entity_poly.type
_entity_poly.pdbx_seq_one_letter_code
_entity_poly.pdbx_strand_id
1 'polypeptide(L)'
;MYLLILFFLLINFYTLEGRYQYITVTGRFLCKGEPLKYIDVELKDDDLLDWELITTGITDYKGVFTISGKHEEFLPLRPYVEVLVACCKYEDEDFCEFNFFKKFVPFYKVTYFGSKTFYDFGDIEVAQPQ
;
A
#
# COMPACT_ATOMS: atom_id res chain seq x y z
N MET A 1 16.86 42.84 16.33
CA MET A 1 17.44 42.01 15.24
C MET A 1 17.17 40.53 15.46
N TYR A 2 17.59 39.92 16.57
CA TYR A 2 17.31 38.50 16.89
C TYR A 2 15.82 38.16 17.00
N LEU A 3 14.99 39.05 17.56
CA LEU A 3 13.53 38.85 17.65
C LEU A 3 12.85 38.80 16.27
N LEU A 4 13.33 39.61 15.32
CA LEU A 4 12.82 39.62 13.94
C LEU A 4 13.25 38.37 13.18
N ILE A 5 14.47 37.87 13.42
CA ILE A 5 14.95 36.60 12.86
C ILE A 5 14.14 35.43 13.42
N LEU A 6 13.86 35.40 14.73
CA LEU A 6 13.03 34.38 15.35
C LEU A 6 11.60 34.40 14.79
N PHE A 7 11.02 35.58 14.63
CA PHE A 7 9.69 35.75 14.04
C PHE A 7 9.67 35.31 12.56
N PHE A 8 10.71 35.63 11.79
CA PHE A 8 10.84 35.16 10.40
C PHE A 8 10.96 33.63 10.32
N LEU A 9 11.76 33.00 11.19
CA LEU A 9 11.88 31.54 11.26
C LEU A 9 10.56 30.87 11.67
N LEU A 10 9.81 31.46 12.59
CA LEU A 10 8.50 30.96 13.01
C LEU A 10 7.43 31.13 11.92
N ILE A 11 7.43 32.23 11.16
CA ILE A 11 6.48 32.45 10.05
C ILE A 11 6.70 31.44 8.92
N ASN A 12 7.95 31.10 8.59
CA ASN A 12 8.26 30.17 7.49
C ASN A 12 7.84 28.72 7.80
N PHE A 13 7.76 28.33 9.07
CA PHE A 13 7.30 26.99 9.47
C PHE A 13 5.82 26.73 9.15
N TYR A 14 4.99 27.77 9.04
CA TYR A 14 3.57 27.63 8.72
C TYR A 14 3.28 27.34 7.24
N THR A 15 4.30 27.20 6.39
CA THR A 15 4.14 26.97 4.93
C THR A 15 4.60 25.59 4.46
N LEU A 16 4.76 24.63 5.38
CA LEU A 16 5.04 23.24 5.01
C LEU A 16 3.76 22.58 4.47
N GLU A 17 3.49 22.77 3.18
CA GLU A 17 2.45 22.04 2.47
C GLU A 17 3.01 20.72 1.95
N GLY A 18 2.22 19.64 2.12
CA GLY A 18 2.51 18.35 1.55
C GLY A 18 2.44 18.39 0.02
N ARG A 19 2.95 17.34 -0.62
CA ARG A 19 2.83 17.17 -2.07
C ARG A 19 2.06 15.90 -2.35
N TYR A 20 1.14 15.99 -3.31
CA TYR A 20 0.48 14.80 -3.81
C TYR A 20 1.47 13.84 -4.44
N GLN A 21 1.45 12.62 -3.94
CA GLN A 21 2.22 11.49 -4.40
C GLN A 21 1.27 10.42 -4.93
N TYR A 22 1.63 9.82 -6.05
CA TYR A 22 0.79 8.91 -6.83
C TYR A 22 1.50 7.59 -7.02
N ILE A 23 0.73 6.51 -6.89
CA ILE A 23 1.22 5.15 -7.06
C ILE A 23 0.13 4.29 -7.72
N THR A 24 0.54 3.38 -8.59
CA THR A 24 -0.32 2.30 -9.08
C THR A 24 0.39 0.97 -8.91
N VAL A 25 -0.28 0.03 -8.26
CA VAL A 25 0.25 -1.32 -8.02
C VAL A 25 -0.67 -2.37 -8.60
N THR A 26 -0.10 -3.48 -9.02
CA THR A 26 -0.81 -4.65 -9.51
C THR A 26 -0.11 -5.92 -9.05
N GLY A 27 -0.83 -7.03 -9.10
CA GLY A 27 -0.30 -8.36 -8.81
C GLY A 27 -1.41 -9.39 -8.82
N ARG A 28 -1.07 -10.64 -8.53
CA ARG A 28 -2.03 -11.74 -8.42
C ARG A 28 -1.81 -12.50 -7.11
N PHE A 29 -2.83 -12.53 -6.27
CA PHE A 29 -2.80 -13.30 -5.03
C PHE A 29 -3.21 -14.75 -5.27
N LEU A 30 -2.40 -15.66 -4.74
CA LEU A 30 -2.60 -17.10 -4.77
C LEU A 30 -2.61 -17.64 -3.33
N CYS A 31 -3.37 -18.70 -3.14
CA CYS A 31 -3.37 -19.54 -1.95
C CYS A 31 -3.22 -20.99 -2.42
N LYS A 32 -2.08 -21.61 -2.13
CA LYS A 32 -1.74 -22.98 -2.53
C LYS A 32 -1.85 -23.17 -4.04
N GLY A 33 -1.41 -22.18 -4.81
CA GLY A 33 -1.47 -22.16 -6.27
C GLY A 33 -2.82 -21.77 -6.87
N GLU A 34 -3.89 -21.67 -6.06
CA GLU A 34 -5.22 -21.26 -6.52
C GLU A 34 -5.42 -19.75 -6.37
N PRO A 35 -6.08 -19.06 -7.33
CA PRO A 35 -6.35 -17.64 -7.20
C PRO A 35 -7.24 -17.28 -6.02
N LEU A 36 -6.82 -16.28 -5.23
CA LEU A 36 -7.65 -15.67 -4.20
C LEU A 36 -8.57 -14.64 -4.83
N LYS A 37 -9.83 -15.03 -5.04
CA LYS A 37 -10.83 -14.24 -5.78
C LYS A 37 -11.62 -13.34 -4.83
N TYR A 38 -11.92 -12.13 -5.28
CA TYR A 38 -12.82 -11.20 -4.61
C TYR A 38 -12.45 -10.88 -3.15
N ILE A 39 -11.16 -10.96 -2.82
CA ILE A 39 -10.62 -10.52 -1.53
C ILE A 39 -10.28 -9.03 -1.55
N ASP A 40 -10.41 -8.39 -0.39
CA ASP A 40 -10.00 -7.01 -0.17
C ASP A 40 -8.46 -6.89 -0.18
N VAL A 41 -7.98 -5.83 -0.81
CA VAL A 41 -6.57 -5.46 -0.90
C VAL A 41 -6.43 -4.02 -0.46
N GLU A 42 -5.58 -3.78 0.52
CA GLU A 42 -5.34 -2.44 1.06
C GLU A 42 -3.98 -1.92 0.57
N LEU A 43 -3.96 -0.68 0.07
CA LEU A 43 -2.74 0.07 -0.18
C LEU A 43 -2.63 1.11 0.93
N LYS A 44 -1.57 1.01 1.72
CA LYS A 44 -1.31 1.84 2.89
C LYS A 44 0.00 2.58 2.75
N ASP A 45 0.11 3.70 3.45
CA ASP A 45 1.40 4.34 3.74
C ASP A 45 1.91 3.90 5.10
N ASP A 46 3.23 3.73 5.20
CA ASP A 46 3.93 3.47 6.46
C ASP A 46 4.55 4.80 6.89
N ASP A 47 4.03 5.41 7.95
CA ASP A 47 4.58 6.61 8.56
C ASP A 47 5.48 6.28 9.74
N LEU A 48 6.22 7.27 10.24
CA LEU A 48 7.22 7.01 11.28
C LEU A 48 6.60 6.50 12.58
N LEU A 49 5.34 6.85 12.84
CA LEU A 49 4.62 6.55 14.07
C LEU A 49 3.23 5.95 13.85
N ASP A 50 2.75 5.83 12.60
CA ASP A 50 1.45 5.25 12.28
C ASP A 50 1.43 4.69 10.86
N TRP A 51 0.29 4.14 10.43
CA TRP A 51 -0.01 3.80 9.05
C TRP A 51 -1.32 4.47 8.62
N GLU A 52 -1.40 4.85 7.36
CA GLU A 52 -2.61 5.45 6.79
C GLU A 52 -3.10 4.65 5.59
N LEU A 53 -4.43 4.48 5.50
CA LEU A 53 -5.04 3.88 4.32
C LEU A 53 -5.04 4.87 3.16
N ILE A 54 -4.35 4.53 2.07
CA ILE A 54 -4.39 5.33 0.84
C ILE A 54 -5.64 4.97 0.03
N THR A 55 -5.85 3.68 -0.22
CA THR A 55 -7.01 3.18 -0.97
C THR A 55 -7.20 1.68 -0.79
N THR A 56 -8.37 1.18 -1.15
CA THR A 56 -8.67 -0.26 -1.20
C THR A 56 -9.00 -0.68 -2.63
N GLY A 57 -8.91 -1.98 -2.88
CA GLY A 57 -9.49 -2.60 -4.06
C GLY A 57 -9.80 -4.06 -3.80
N ILE A 58 -10.28 -4.73 -4.83
CA ILE A 58 -10.74 -6.11 -4.76
C ILE A 58 -10.07 -6.88 -5.88
N THR A 59 -9.64 -8.11 -5.58
CA THR A 59 -9.12 -9.03 -6.61
C THR A 59 -10.23 -9.54 -7.53
N ASP A 60 -9.91 -9.76 -8.80
CA ASP A 60 -10.85 -10.33 -9.76
C ASP A 60 -10.98 -11.86 -9.62
N TYR A 61 -11.72 -12.48 -10.54
CA TYR A 61 -11.92 -13.93 -10.61
C TYR A 61 -10.64 -14.74 -10.89
N LYS A 62 -9.55 -14.08 -11.29
CA LYS A 62 -8.21 -14.65 -11.48
C LYS A 62 -7.26 -14.27 -10.34
N GLY A 63 -7.76 -13.66 -9.27
CA GLY A 63 -6.98 -13.18 -8.14
C GLY A 63 -6.12 -11.96 -8.43
N VAL A 64 -6.34 -11.30 -9.57
CA VAL A 64 -5.57 -10.13 -9.99
C VAL A 64 -6.16 -8.87 -9.37
N PHE A 65 -5.32 -8.00 -8.83
CA PHE A 65 -5.71 -6.67 -8.39
C PHE A 65 -4.95 -5.60 -9.16
N THR A 66 -5.56 -4.44 -9.36
CA THR A 66 -4.87 -3.22 -9.79
C THR A 66 -5.49 -2.05 -9.05
N ILE A 67 -4.70 -1.39 -8.19
CA ILE A 67 -5.18 -0.29 -7.35
C ILE A 67 -4.28 0.94 -7.54
N SER A 68 -4.92 2.10 -7.66
CA SER A 68 -4.27 3.40 -7.86
C SER A 68 -4.56 4.30 -6.66
N GLY A 69 -3.51 4.76 -6.00
CA GLY A 69 -3.58 5.63 -4.85
C GLY A 69 -2.99 7.01 -5.13
N LYS A 70 -3.50 8.00 -4.40
CA LYS A 70 -2.97 9.36 -4.31
C LYS A 70 -3.01 9.74 -2.84
N HIS A 71 -1.91 10.22 -2.28
CA HIS A 71 -1.87 10.71 -0.91
C HIS A 71 -1.04 12.00 -0.81
N GLU A 72 -1.37 12.87 0.13
CA GLU A 72 -0.69 14.16 0.30
C GLU A 72 0.33 14.04 1.42
N GLU A 73 1.60 14.05 1.05
CA GLU A 73 2.67 13.74 2.00
C GLU A 73 3.78 14.78 1.98
N PHE A 74 4.30 15.10 3.17
CA PHE A 74 5.49 15.96 3.28
C PHE A 74 6.78 15.18 2.99
N LEU A 75 6.84 13.94 3.47
CA LEU A 75 7.96 13.02 3.24
C LEU A 75 7.66 12.12 2.02
N PRO A 76 8.63 11.38 1.47
CA PRO A 76 8.34 10.39 0.45
C PRO A 76 7.39 9.31 0.99
N LEU A 77 6.33 9.02 0.23
CA LEU A 77 5.39 7.94 0.51
C LEU A 77 6.18 6.62 0.63
N ARG A 78 5.86 5.81 1.63
CA ARG A 78 6.40 4.46 1.82
C ARG A 78 5.29 3.41 1.64
N PRO A 79 4.72 3.31 0.43
CA PRO A 79 3.52 2.52 0.22
C PRO A 79 3.79 1.01 0.35
N TYR A 80 2.80 0.30 0.88
CA TYR A 80 2.79 -1.16 0.91
C TYR A 80 1.39 -1.71 0.64
N VAL A 81 1.35 -2.92 0.08
CA VAL A 81 0.12 -3.69 -0.07
C VAL A 81 -0.04 -4.61 1.13
N GLU A 82 -1.25 -4.68 1.67
CA GLU A 82 -1.64 -5.52 2.79
C GLU A 82 -2.88 -6.35 2.46
N VAL A 83 -2.87 -7.62 2.87
CA VAL A 83 -4.00 -8.55 2.78
C VAL A 83 -4.02 -9.44 4.02
N LEU A 84 -5.20 -9.67 4.57
CA LEU A 84 -5.47 -10.71 5.55
C LEU A 84 -6.52 -11.67 4.97
N VAL A 85 -6.16 -12.94 4.79
CA VAL A 85 -7.04 -13.92 4.14
C VAL A 85 -6.96 -15.28 4.81
N ALA A 86 -8.09 -15.98 4.87
CA ALA A 86 -8.15 -17.38 5.28
C ALA A 86 -7.78 -18.28 4.09
N CYS A 87 -6.64 -18.97 4.19
CA CYS A 87 -6.18 -19.91 3.16
C CYS A 87 -6.48 -21.36 3.59
N CYS A 88 -7.70 -21.82 3.28
CA CYS A 88 -8.18 -23.16 3.64
C CYS A 88 -7.49 -24.26 2.81
N LYS A 89 -7.38 -25.49 3.31
CA LYS A 89 -6.83 -26.61 2.50
C LYS A 89 -7.92 -27.23 1.62
N TYR A 90 -9.15 -27.26 2.12
CA TYR A 90 -10.34 -27.62 1.36
C TYR A 90 -11.43 -26.55 1.55
N GLU A 91 -12.33 -26.40 0.57
CA GLU A 91 -13.42 -25.40 0.61
C GLU A 91 -14.39 -25.61 1.78
N ASP A 92 -14.54 -26.86 2.25
CA ASP A 92 -15.48 -27.26 3.31
C ASP A 92 -14.84 -27.42 4.71
N GLU A 93 -13.63 -26.88 4.94
CA GLU A 93 -12.98 -26.97 6.25
C GLU A 93 -13.44 -25.88 7.22
N ASP A 94 -13.91 -26.30 8.41
CA ASP A 94 -14.26 -25.40 9.51
C ASP A 94 -13.06 -24.65 10.12
N PHE A 95 -11.82 -25.05 9.77
CA PHE A 95 -10.59 -24.44 10.28
C PHE A 95 -9.67 -24.03 9.13
N CYS A 96 -9.59 -22.73 8.89
CA CYS A 96 -8.68 -22.15 7.92
C CYS A 96 -7.54 -21.38 8.60
N GLU A 97 -6.35 -21.47 8.03
CA GLU A 97 -5.20 -20.70 8.49
C GLU A 97 -5.31 -19.26 7.96
N PHE A 98 -5.36 -18.29 8.87
CA PHE A 98 -5.29 -16.88 8.50
C PHE A 98 -3.85 -16.53 8.14
N ASN A 99 -3.66 -16.09 6.91
CA ASN A 99 -2.38 -15.65 6.40
C ASN A 99 -2.40 -14.14 6.21
N PHE A 100 -1.36 -13.49 6.72
CA PHE A 100 -1.16 -12.06 6.59
C PHE A 100 -0.02 -11.79 5.61
N PHE A 101 -0.30 -10.96 4.62
CA PHE A 101 0.68 -10.48 3.66
C PHE A 101 0.85 -8.97 3.82
N LYS A 102 2.11 -8.52 3.95
CA LYS A 102 2.50 -7.11 3.83
C LYS A 102 3.75 -7.04 2.95
N LYS A 103 3.71 -6.22 1.90
CA LYS A 103 4.89 -6.00 1.06
C LYS A 103 4.99 -4.57 0.56
N PHE A 104 6.16 -4.00 0.78
CA PHE A 104 6.49 -2.64 0.36
C PHE A 104 6.64 -2.54 -1.15
N VAL A 105 6.20 -1.40 -1.67
CA VAL A 105 6.48 -0.91 -3.01
C VAL A 105 7.77 -0.09 -2.95
N PRO A 106 8.70 -0.27 -3.89
CA PRO A 106 9.91 0.55 -3.90
C PRO A 106 9.61 2.04 -4.07
N PHE A 107 10.22 2.90 -3.23
CA PHE A 107 9.94 4.35 -3.23
C PHE A 107 10.13 5.04 -4.59
N TYR A 108 11.05 4.54 -5.43
CA TYR A 108 11.30 5.10 -6.77
C TYR A 108 10.15 4.86 -7.77
N LYS A 109 9.13 4.09 -7.38
CA LYS A 109 7.87 3.90 -8.10
C LYS A 109 6.79 4.89 -7.65
N VAL A 110 7.08 5.79 -6.73
CA VAL A 110 6.18 6.88 -6.35
C VAL A 110 6.44 8.08 -7.26
N THR A 111 5.39 8.80 -7.65
CA THR A 111 5.49 9.96 -8.56
C THR A 111 4.76 11.17 -8.01
N TYR A 112 5.16 12.37 -8.42
CA TYR A 112 4.63 13.63 -7.89
C TYR A 112 3.72 14.39 -8.86
N PHE A 113 3.83 14.12 -10.17
CA PHE A 113 3.19 14.92 -11.22
C PHE A 113 2.05 14.18 -11.95
N GLY A 114 1.39 13.23 -11.28
CA GLY A 114 0.31 12.43 -11.87
C GLY A 114 0.74 11.46 -12.98
N SER A 115 2.06 11.34 -13.24
CA SER A 115 2.61 10.31 -14.13
C SER A 115 2.39 8.94 -13.50
N LYS A 116 1.43 8.16 -14.00
CA LYS A 116 1.19 6.80 -13.49
C LYS A 116 2.41 5.93 -13.75
N THR A 117 3.12 5.56 -12.69
CA THR A 117 4.07 4.45 -12.74
C THR A 117 3.41 3.23 -12.13
N PHE A 118 3.76 2.08 -12.70
CA PHE A 118 3.22 0.79 -12.31
C PHE A 118 4.31 0.00 -11.61
N TYR A 119 3.92 -0.61 -10.49
CA TYR A 119 4.70 -1.66 -9.86
C TYR A 119 3.89 -2.95 -9.84
N ASP A 120 4.41 -3.96 -10.54
CA ASP A 120 3.82 -5.29 -10.60
C ASP A 120 4.55 -6.19 -9.60
N PHE A 121 3.80 -6.72 -8.63
CA PHE A 121 4.31 -7.69 -7.67
C PHE A 121 4.44 -9.11 -8.27
N GLY A 122 3.86 -9.35 -9.44
CA GLY A 122 3.73 -10.67 -10.03
C GLY A 122 2.77 -11.56 -9.25
N ASP A 123 3.04 -12.86 -9.27
CA ASP A 123 2.33 -13.83 -8.46
C ASP A 123 2.80 -13.79 -7.01
N ILE A 124 1.84 -13.75 -6.09
CA ILE A 124 2.06 -13.67 -4.66
C ILE A 124 1.38 -14.89 -4.03
N GLU A 125 2.17 -15.87 -3.63
CA GLU A 125 1.69 -16.97 -2.80
C GLU A 125 1.59 -16.49 -1.35
N VAL A 126 0.37 -16.46 -0.81
CA VAL A 126 0.07 -15.95 0.53
C VAL A 126 0.29 -17.03 1.59
N ALA A 127 0.15 -18.31 1.22
CA ALA A 127 0.46 -19.42 2.12
C ALA A 127 1.98 -19.55 2.33
N GLN A 128 2.43 -19.51 3.58
CA GLN A 128 3.82 -19.86 3.91
C GLN A 128 4.01 -21.38 3.74
N PRO A 129 5.15 -21.86 3.20
CA PRO A 129 5.45 -23.29 3.21
C PRO A 129 5.62 -23.77 4.66
N GLN A 130 4.91 -24.85 5.01
CA GLN A 130 5.07 -25.58 6.27
C GLN A 130 6.41 -26.32 6.34
#